data_AF-X1P045-F1
#
_entry.id   AF-X1P045-F1
#
_cell.length_a   1.000
_cell.length_b   1.000
_cell.length_c   1.000
_cell.angle_alpha   90.00
_cell.angle_beta   90.00
_cell.angle_gamma   90.00
#
_symmetry.space_group_name_H-M   'P 1'
#
loop_
_entity.id
_entity.type
_entity.pdbx_description
1 polymer ?
#
loop_
_entity_poly.entity_id
_entity_poly.type
_entity_poly.pdbx_seq_one_letter_code
_entity_poly.pdbx_strand_id
1 'polypeptide(L)'
;GQYLSNFFSYSFLRTDGNFFFCYILFFALAIPFFDYKKVTNYYFKFLFFVFSVFSAIGIIEFLSGYSVFMIGEDSTAGKMFMGLNIAHNATGSVYALVSIFALIFFLEEKVKKVKILYSIVFLLCMAGLFLSKSRGSYLAFFGVAIFVLWM
;
A
#
# COMPACT_ATOMS: atom_id res chain seq x y z
N GLY A 1 3.21 -19.33 -16.97
CA GLY A 1 1.89 -18.72 -16.73
C GLY A 1 1.19 -19.51 -15.64
N GLN A 2 0.52 -18.84 -14.70
CA GLN A 2 -0.25 -19.55 -13.67
C GLN A 2 -1.57 -20.04 -14.29
N TYR A 3 -1.86 -21.33 -14.10
CA TYR A 3 -3.09 -21.95 -14.57
C TYR A 3 -4.26 -21.58 -13.66
N LEU A 4 -5.46 -21.45 -14.23
CA LEU A 4 -6.71 -21.14 -13.52
C LEU A 4 -7.02 -22.19 -12.42
N SER A 5 -6.52 -23.42 -12.57
CA SER A 5 -6.55 -24.47 -11.57
C SER A 5 -5.84 -24.10 -10.26
N ASN A 6 -4.81 -23.25 -10.29
CA ASN A 6 -4.12 -22.80 -9.08
C ASN A 6 -5.01 -21.87 -8.23
N PHE A 7 -5.91 -21.11 -8.85
CA PHE A 7 -6.81 -20.18 -8.16
C PHE A 7 -7.88 -20.89 -7.31
N PHE A 8 -8.22 -22.13 -7.64
CA PHE A 8 -9.13 -22.96 -6.84
C PHE A 8 -8.41 -24.05 -6.05
N SER A 9 -7.08 -24.03 -6.03
CA SER A 9 -6.31 -25.01 -5.26
C SER A 9 -6.50 -24.79 -3.76
N TYR A 10 -6.51 -25.87 -2.98
CA TYR A 10 -6.62 -25.80 -1.53
C TYR A 10 -5.52 -24.94 -0.90
N SER A 11 -4.29 -25.01 -1.44
CA SER A 11 -3.17 -24.19 -0.97
C SER A 11 -3.44 -22.70 -1.17
N PHE A 12 -3.92 -22.30 -2.36
CA PHE A 12 -4.26 -20.91 -2.64
C PHE A 12 -5.44 -20.43 -1.78
N LEU A 13 -6.53 -21.21 -1.71
CA LEU A 13 -7.72 -20.84 -0.93
C LEU A 13 -7.40 -20.63 0.55
N ARG A 14 -6.48 -21.42 1.11
CA ARG A 14 -6.04 -21.29 2.50
C ARG A 14 -5.15 -20.07 2.75
N THR A 15 -4.29 -19.69 1.80
CA THR A 15 -3.37 -18.56 1.94
C THR A 15 -3.96 -17.28 1.36
N ASP A 16 -3.81 -17.07 0.06
CA ASP A 16 -4.10 -15.81 -0.63
C ASP A 16 -5.60 -15.68 -0.97
N GLY A 17 -6.27 -16.80 -1.22
CA GLY A 17 -7.70 -16.89 -1.49
C GLY A 17 -8.57 -16.55 -0.29
N ASN A 18 -8.06 -16.68 0.94
CA ASN A 18 -8.81 -16.36 2.15
C ASN A 18 -9.24 -14.88 2.16
N PHE A 19 -8.42 -14.00 1.56
CA PHE A 19 -8.79 -12.60 1.36
C PHE A 19 -10.02 -12.44 0.46
N PHE A 20 -10.06 -13.15 -0.66
CA PHE A 20 -11.15 -13.05 -1.62
C PHE A 20 -12.44 -13.73 -1.16
N PHE A 21 -12.35 -14.90 -0.54
CA PHE A 21 -13.53 -15.70 -0.20
C PHE A 21 -14.10 -15.38 1.18
N CYS A 22 -13.26 -15.04 2.16
CA CYS A 22 -13.71 -14.75 3.52
C CYS A 22 -13.81 -13.25 3.77
N TYR A 23 -12.75 -12.47 3.49
CA TYR A 23 -12.74 -11.06 3.86
C TYR A 23 -13.61 -10.20 2.94
N ILE A 24 -13.58 -10.38 1.61
CA ILE A 24 -14.47 -9.60 0.72
C ILE A 24 -15.95 -9.90 1.03
N LEU A 25 -16.31 -11.17 1.25
CA LEU A 25 -17.68 -11.53 1.58
C LEU A 25 -18.11 -10.93 2.93
N PHE A 26 -17.22 -10.99 3.94
CA PHE A 26 -17.44 -10.35 5.23
C PHE A 26 -17.65 -8.83 5.09
N PHE A 27 -16.80 -8.13 4.34
CA PHE A 27 -16.96 -6.70 4.09
C PHE A 27 -18.25 -6.39 3.32
N ALA A 28 -18.58 -7.17 2.29
CA ALA A 28 -19.79 -7.01 1.49
C ALA A 28 -21.07 -7.22 2.30
N LEU A 29 -21.06 -8.10 3.30
CA LEU A 29 -22.19 -8.33 4.20
C LEU A 29 -22.23 -7.34 5.37
N ALA A 30 -21.10 -6.73 5.74
CA ALA A 30 -21.02 -5.71 6.78
C ALA A 30 -21.47 -4.31 6.30
N ILE A 31 -21.47 -4.08 4.98
CA ILE A 31 -21.93 -2.88 4.28
C ILE A 31 -23.21 -2.23 4.86
N PRO A 32 -24.31 -2.97 5.10
CA PRO A 32 -25.57 -2.36 5.56
C PRO A 32 -25.49 -1.82 6.99
N PHE A 33 -24.51 -2.27 7.77
CA PHE A 33 -24.33 -1.93 9.19
C PHE A 33 -23.34 -0.78 9.39
N PHE A 34 -22.69 -0.30 8.32
CA PHE A 34 -21.72 0.77 8.38
C PHE A 34 -22.29 2.11 7.95
N ASP A 35 -22.06 3.13 8.78
CA ASP A 35 -22.05 4.52 8.31
C ASP A 35 -20.82 4.69 7.41
N TYR A 36 -21.01 4.44 6.12
CA TYR A 36 -19.96 4.45 5.11
C TYR A 36 -19.08 5.69 5.17
N LYS A 37 -19.68 6.86 5.37
CA LYS A 37 -18.93 8.12 5.41
C LYS A 37 -17.98 8.15 6.60
N LYS A 38 -18.44 7.76 7.79
CA LYS A 38 -17.59 7.68 8.99
C LYS A 38 -16.54 6.60 8.86
N VAL A 39 -16.92 5.40 8.43
CA VAL A 39 -16.01 4.26 8.31
C VAL A 39 -14.90 4.55 7.30
N THR A 40 -15.24 5.12 6.14
CA THR A 40 -14.26 5.49 5.10
C THR A 40 -13.27 6.52 5.62
N ASN A 41 -13.73 7.52 6.38
CA ASN A 41 -12.85 8.51 7.00
C ASN A 41 -11.88 7.87 8.01
N TYR A 42 -12.36 7.00 8.90
CA TYR A 42 -11.50 6.29 9.84
C TYR A 42 -10.53 5.35 9.13
N TYR A 43 -10.99 4.66 8.09
CA TYR A 43 -10.17 3.76 7.28
C TYR A 43 -9.01 4.50 6.61
N PHE A 44 -9.25 5.63 5.93
CA PHE A 44 -8.17 6.39 5.30
C PHE A 44 -7.21 6.99 6.32
N LYS A 45 -7.71 7.47 7.46
CA LYS A 45 -6.84 7.94 8.57
C LYS A 45 -5.94 6.82 9.09
N PHE A 46 -6.50 5.63 9.33
CA PHE A 46 -5.76 4.47 9.76
C PHE A 46 -4.71 4.07 8.71
N LEU A 47 -5.13 3.95 7.45
CA LEU A 47 -4.27 3.58 6.34
C LEU A 47 -3.11 4.58 6.19
N PHE A 48 -3.38 5.88 6.11
CA PHE A 48 -2.33 6.89 6.01
C PHE A 48 -1.38 6.87 7.22
N PHE A 49 -1.92 6.75 8.44
CA PHE A 49 -1.09 6.68 9.64
C PHE A 49 -0.16 5.46 9.61
N VAL A 50 -0.72 4.26 9.44
CA VAL A 50 0.02 3.00 9.51
C VAL A 50 1.09 2.92 8.43
N PHE A 51 0.75 3.18 7.17
CA PHE A 51 1.70 3.06 6.08
C PHE A 51 2.78 4.14 6.11
N SER A 52 2.48 5.34 6.63
CA SER A 52 3.49 6.37 6.87
C SER A 52 4.48 5.97 7.96
N VAL A 53 3.99 5.43 9.08
CA VAL A 53 4.83 4.96 10.18
C VAL A 53 5.74 3.82 9.71
N PHE A 54 5.19 2.82 9.01
CA PHE A 54 5.97 1.72 8.49
C PHE A 54 6.98 2.15 7.43
N SER A 55 6.62 3.12 6.58
CA SER A 55 7.57 3.69 5.64
C SER A 55 8.72 4.39 6.37
N ALA A 56 8.41 5.21 7.38
CA ALA A 56 9.42 5.92 8.16
C ALA A 56 10.38 4.94 8.84
N ILE A 57 9.86 3.86 9.45
CA ILE A 57 10.68 2.79 10.03
C ILE A 57 11.56 2.16 8.96
N GLY A 58 11.00 1.78 7.80
CA GLY A 58 11.77 1.19 6.71
C GLY A 58 12.84 2.09 6.13
N ILE A 59 12.57 3.39 6.01
CA ILE A 59 13.57 4.37 5.56
C ILE A 59 14.71 4.46 6.57
N ILE A 60 14.40 4.51 7.87
CA ILE A 60 15.40 4.54 8.94
C ILE A 60 16.26 3.27 8.93
N GLU A 61 15.64 2.10 8.82
CA GLU A 61 16.35 0.82 8.69
C GLU A 61 17.28 0.84 7.46
N PHE A 62 16.78 1.33 6.32
CA PHE A 62 17.52 1.34 5.06
C PHE A 62 18.78 2.21 5.16
N LEU A 63 18.63 3.40 5.73
CA LEU A 63 19.73 4.35 5.92
C LEU A 63 20.72 3.89 6.99
N SER A 64 20.23 3.22 8.03
CA SER A 64 21.07 2.71 9.12
C SER A 64 21.81 1.40 8.75
N GLY A 65 21.47 0.79 7.62
CA GLY A 65 22.04 -0.46 7.16
C GLY A 65 21.50 -1.71 7.88
N TYR A 66 20.59 -1.56 8.83
CA TYR A 66 19.93 -2.65 9.53
C TYR A 66 18.79 -3.23 8.68
N SER A 67 18.57 -4.54 8.75
CA SER A 67 17.45 -5.22 8.10
C SER A 67 16.80 -6.15 9.12
N VAL A 68 16.01 -5.55 10.02
CA VAL A 68 15.41 -6.27 11.15
C VAL A 68 13.93 -6.51 10.91
N PHE A 69 13.18 -5.50 10.46
CA PHE A 69 11.73 -5.58 10.45
C PHE A 69 11.12 -5.36 9.07
N MET A 70 11.39 -4.22 8.42
CA MET A 70 10.71 -3.81 7.19
C MET A 70 11.53 -4.07 5.92
N ILE A 71 12.82 -4.37 6.07
CA ILE A 71 13.73 -4.60 4.94
C ILE A 71 14.07 -6.07 4.84
N GLY A 72 13.85 -6.63 3.66
CA GLY A 72 14.33 -7.95 3.27
C GLY A 72 15.50 -7.85 2.30
N GLU A 73 16.23 -8.95 2.18
CA GLU A 73 17.33 -9.09 1.22
C GLU A 73 16.98 -10.18 0.20
N ASP A 74 17.05 -9.82 -1.08
CA ASP A 74 16.93 -10.76 -2.19
C ASP A 74 18.31 -10.86 -2.86
N SER A 75 18.71 -12.08 -3.19
CA SER A 75 19.99 -12.38 -3.83
C SER A 75 20.20 -11.67 -5.16
N THR A 76 19.14 -11.24 -5.83
CA THR A 76 19.20 -10.62 -7.16
C THR A 76 19.00 -9.10 -7.17
N ALA A 77 18.20 -8.57 -6.25
CA ALA A 77 17.82 -7.15 -6.22
C ALA A 77 18.35 -6.38 -5.00
N GLY A 78 19.07 -7.08 -4.10
CA GLY A 78 19.65 -6.53 -2.89
C GLY A 78 18.60 -6.15 -1.84
N LYS A 79 18.95 -5.25 -0.92
CA LYS A 79 18.03 -4.77 0.12
C LYS A 79 16.81 -4.10 -0.49
N MET A 80 15.63 -4.52 -0.05
CA MET A 80 14.33 -4.04 -0.50
C MET A 80 13.37 -3.87 0.66
N PHE A 81 12.49 -2.88 0.55
CA PHE A 81 11.41 -2.69 1.49
C PHE A 81 10.31 -3.71 1.26
N MET A 82 10.22 -4.67 2.19
CA MET A 82 9.19 -5.71 2.24
C MET A 82 7.99 -5.25 3.07
N GLY A 83 8.16 -4.28 3.98
CA GLY A 83 7.08 -3.78 4.81
C GLY A 83 6.45 -4.91 5.63
N LEU A 84 5.15 -5.15 5.44
CA LEU A 84 4.42 -6.26 6.08
C LEU A 84 4.25 -7.51 5.20
N ASN A 85 4.76 -7.50 3.97
CA ASN A 85 4.49 -8.59 3.03
C ASN A 85 5.78 -9.37 2.72
N ILE A 86 5.63 -10.66 2.45
CA ILE A 86 6.75 -11.54 2.05
C ILE A 86 7.22 -11.18 0.63
N ALA A 87 6.33 -10.65 -0.22
CA ALA A 87 6.61 -10.30 -1.60
C ALA A 87 6.72 -8.78 -1.79
N HIS A 88 7.90 -8.29 -2.20
CA HIS A 88 8.16 -6.88 -2.49
C HIS A 88 7.19 -6.27 -3.51
N ASN A 89 6.69 -7.06 -4.47
CA ASN A 89 5.69 -6.61 -5.43
C ASN A 89 4.34 -6.28 -4.78
N ALA A 90 3.93 -7.09 -3.79
CA ALA A 90 2.71 -6.82 -3.01
C ALA A 90 2.89 -5.58 -2.13
N THR A 91 4.07 -5.40 -1.54
CA THR A 91 4.40 -4.17 -0.79
C THR A 91 4.34 -2.95 -1.69
N GLY A 92 5.00 -3.01 -2.85
CA GLY A 92 4.98 -1.94 -3.83
C GLY A 92 3.57 -1.59 -4.28
N SER A 93 2.68 -2.57 -4.50
CA SER A 93 1.32 -2.27 -4.97
C SER A 93 0.48 -1.57 -3.91
N VAL A 94 0.62 -1.96 -2.63
CA VAL A 94 -0.05 -1.27 -1.52
C VAL A 94 0.48 0.17 -1.38
N TYR A 95 1.80 0.36 -1.40
CA TYR A 95 2.39 1.69 -1.28
C TYR A 95 2.10 2.59 -2.48
N ALA A 96 1.99 2.05 -3.68
CA ALA A 96 1.51 2.77 -4.86
C ALA A 96 0.07 3.26 -4.64
N LEU A 97 -0.83 2.38 -4.20
CA LEU A 97 -2.23 2.71 -3.94
C LEU A 97 -2.37 3.79 -2.85
N VAL A 98 -1.66 3.63 -1.73
CA VAL A 98 -1.68 4.62 -0.64
C VAL A 98 -1.17 5.98 -1.12
N SER A 99 -0.10 5.99 -1.91
CA SER A 99 0.48 7.22 -2.46
C SER A 99 -0.49 7.94 -3.39
N ILE A 100 -1.23 7.21 -4.24
CA ILE A 100 -2.27 7.82 -5.09
C ILE A 100 -3.38 8.46 -4.24
N PHE A 101 -3.89 7.77 -3.22
CA PHE A 101 -4.92 8.36 -2.37
C PHE A 101 -4.40 9.57 -1.59
N ALA A 102 -3.16 9.53 -1.08
CA ALA A 102 -2.56 10.68 -0.42
C ALA A 102 -2.41 11.88 -1.38
N LEU A 103 -2.07 11.62 -2.65
CA LEU A 103 -2.01 12.66 -3.70
C LEU A 103 -3.39 13.26 -3.98
N ILE A 104 -4.43 12.44 -4.15
CA ILE A 104 -5.81 12.91 -4.37
C ILE A 104 -6.26 13.79 -3.20
N PHE A 105 -6.09 13.31 -1.96
CA PHE A 105 -6.47 14.05 -0.76
C PHE A 105 -5.67 15.36 -0.62
N PHE A 106 -4.40 15.38 -1.01
CA PHE A 106 -3.60 16.60 -1.06
C PHE A 106 -4.12 17.63 -2.07
N LEU A 107 -4.58 17.18 -3.25
CA LEU A 107 -5.11 18.05 -4.29
C LEU A 107 -6.46 18.66 -3.89
N GLU A 108 -7.36 17.85 -3.31
CA GLU A 108 -8.71 18.28 -2.91
C GLU A 108 -8.74 19.11 -1.63
N GLU A 109 -7.76 18.94 -0.73
CA GLU A 109 -7.76 19.61 0.57
C GLU A 109 -7.49 21.13 0.47
N LYS A 110 -8.37 21.90 1.11
CA LYS A 110 -8.32 23.38 1.12
C LYS A 110 -7.57 23.90 2.34
N VAL A 111 -7.55 23.15 3.45
CA VAL A 111 -6.91 23.58 4.70
C VAL A 111 -5.41 23.33 4.63
N LYS A 112 -4.60 24.40 4.59
CA LYS A 112 -3.13 24.34 4.43
C LYS A 112 -2.44 23.36 5.40
N LYS A 113 -2.84 23.35 6.67
CA LYS A 113 -2.26 22.44 7.68
C LYS A 113 -2.52 20.96 7.35
N VAL A 114 -3.74 20.64 6.92
CA VAL A 114 -4.12 19.27 6.56
C VAL A 114 -3.45 18.86 5.24
N LYS A 115 -3.34 19.80 4.29
CA LYS A 115 -2.62 19.61 3.04
C LYS A 115 -1.13 19.27 3.27
N ILE A 116 -0.48 19.93 4.22
CA ILE A 116 0.90 19.59 4.62
C ILE A 116 0.98 18.17 5.15
N LEU A 117 0.02 17.73 5.97
CA LEU A 117 -0.01 16.35 6.46
C LEU A 117 -0.12 15.33 5.32
N TYR A 118 -1.04 15.53 4.37
CA TYR A 118 -1.15 14.63 3.21
C TYR A 118 0.11 14.64 2.33
N SER A 119 0.79 15.79 2.21
CA SER A 119 2.07 15.87 1.51
C SER A 119 3.16 15.05 2.20
N ILE A 120 3.26 15.10 3.55
CA ILE A 120 4.20 14.28 4.31
C ILE A 120 3.90 12.79 4.14
N VAL A 121 2.63 12.40 4.29
CA VAL A 121 2.16 11.02 4.07
C VAL A 121 2.54 10.55 2.66
N PHE A 122 2.26 11.37 1.64
CA PHE A 122 2.59 11.07 0.26
C PHE A 122 4.09 10.83 0.07
N LEU A 123 4.95 11.73 0.56
CA LEU A 123 6.40 11.60 0.42
C LEU A 123 6.94 10.36 1.13
N LEU A 124 6.44 10.06 2.33
CA LEU A 124 6.81 8.85 3.06
C LEU A 124 6.40 7.60 2.29
N CYS A 125 5.15 7.50 1.84
CA CYS A 125 4.67 6.34 1.10
C CYS A 125 5.36 6.19 -0.27
N MET A 126 5.69 7.30 -0.94
CA MET A 126 6.48 7.28 -2.17
C MET A 126 7.90 6.74 -1.94
N ALA A 127 8.55 7.13 -0.85
CA ALA A 127 9.85 6.57 -0.49
C ALA A 127 9.74 5.05 -0.22
N GLY A 128 8.72 4.59 0.51
CA GLY A 128 8.46 3.16 0.73
C GLY A 128 8.22 2.41 -0.58
N LEU A 129 7.45 3.00 -1.50
CA LEU A 129 7.28 2.48 -2.86
C LEU A 129 8.64 2.34 -3.55
N PHE A 130 9.45 3.39 -3.62
CA PHE A 130 10.77 3.33 -4.27
C PHE A 130 11.73 2.32 -3.64
N LEU A 131 11.65 2.11 -2.33
CA LEU A 131 12.47 1.12 -1.65
C LEU A 131 12.00 -0.32 -1.92
N SER A 132 10.74 -0.53 -2.32
CA SER A 132 10.22 -1.86 -2.67
C SER A 132 10.80 -2.41 -3.97
N LYS A 133 11.39 -1.57 -4.84
CA LYS A 133 11.95 -1.94 -6.15
C LYS A 133 10.97 -2.64 -7.10
N SER A 134 9.66 -2.50 -6.88
CA SER A 134 8.64 -3.13 -7.72
C SER A 134 8.35 -2.31 -8.99
N ARG A 135 8.93 -2.74 -10.12
CA ARG A 135 8.75 -2.09 -11.43
C ARG A 135 7.28 -1.99 -11.85
N GLY A 136 6.51 -3.06 -11.64
CA GLY A 136 5.08 -3.08 -11.97
C GLY A 136 4.31 -2.02 -11.19
N SER A 137 4.58 -1.90 -9.90
CA SER A 137 3.94 -0.90 -9.04
C SER A 137 4.37 0.52 -9.37
N TYR A 138 5.58 0.75 -9.87
CA TYR A 138 5.99 2.05 -10.39
C TYR A 138 5.19 2.45 -11.62
N LEU A 139 5.10 1.55 -12.61
CA LEU A 139 4.33 1.81 -13.82
C LEU A 139 2.87 2.09 -13.51
N ALA A 140 2.28 1.29 -12.60
CA ALA A 140 0.91 1.52 -12.13
C ALA A 140 0.76 2.87 -11.43
N PHE A 141 1.67 3.22 -10.49
CA PHE A 141 1.65 4.50 -9.80
C PHE A 141 1.75 5.67 -10.78
N PHE A 142 2.76 5.69 -11.66
CA PHE A 142 2.95 6.80 -12.60
C PHE A 142 1.77 6.94 -13.57
N GLY A 143 1.23 5.84 -14.08
CA GLY A 143 0.07 5.87 -14.96
C GLY A 143 -1.15 6.50 -14.29
N VAL A 144 -1.45 6.10 -13.05
CA VAL A 144 -2.59 6.65 -12.29
C VAL A 144 -2.31 8.08 -11.82
N ALA A 145 -1.08 8.41 -11.41
CA ALA A 145 -0.71 9.75 -10.97
C ALA A 145 -0.85 10.79 -12.09
N ILE A 146 -0.44 10.44 -13.32
CA ILE A 146 -0.63 11.31 -14.49
C ILE A 146 -2.13 11.58 -14.72
N PHE A 147 -2.95 10.53 -14.64
CA PHE A 147 -4.40 10.67 -14.78
C PHE A 147 -5.00 11.57 -13.70
N VAL A 148 -4.64 11.36 -12.43
CA VAL A 148 -5.10 12.17 -11.29
C VAL A 148 -4.70 13.64 -11.42
N LEU A 149 -3.49 13.93 -11.91
CA LEU A 149 -3.01 15.29 -12.10
C LEU A 149 -3.62 15.99 -13.32
N TRP A 150 -4.19 15.23 -14.26
CA TRP A 150 -4.81 15.76 -15.47
C TRP A 150 -6.30 16.09 -15.30
N MET A 151 -6.97 15.46 -14.33
CA MET A 151 -8.34 15.77 -13.92
C MET A 151 -8.44 17.07 -13.14
#